data_AF-D6M224-F1
#
_entry.id   AF-D6M224-F1
#
_cell.length_a   1.000
_cell.length_b   1.000
_cell.length_c   1.000
_cell.angle_alpha   90.00
_cell.angle_beta   90.00
_cell.angle_gamma   90.00
#
_symmetry.space_group_name_H-M   'P 1'
#
loop_
_entity.id
_entity.type
_entity.pdbx_description
1 polymer ?
#
loop_
_entity_poly.entity_id
_entity_poly.type
_entity_poly.pdbx_seq_one_letter_code
_entity_poly.pdbx_strand_id
1 'polypeptide(L)'
;MTHSEEHEEHRGKPAPMSTEHDTLARANRVPLPGRAAPRPGDGLRTEADPAPCTTEWITEPGAFALLAPAWRRLTAACPSATPFQSHAWLSSWWQSYGTPGDLRVLVVRSGDRLVAAAPLMRAPGPLPALVLLGGGISDFGDVLVDAAHAGPAARALAAALRRAARTSLIDLRELRPGAATELLLAHWRGLV
;
A
#
# COMPACT_ATOMS: atom_id res chain seq x y z
N MET A 1 58.19 -23.81 -11.20
CA MET A 1 57.41 -22.70 -11.79
C MET A 1 55.96 -22.86 -11.33
N THR A 2 55.36 -21.74 -10.88
CA THR A 2 53.95 -21.49 -10.47
C THR A 2 53.48 -22.18 -9.16
N HIS A 3 53.35 -21.45 -8.03
CA HIS A 3 52.17 -20.67 -7.53
C HIS A 3 50.97 -21.60 -7.19
N SER A 4 50.25 -21.52 -6.06
CA SER A 4 50.10 -20.49 -5.02
C SER A 4 49.38 -21.08 -3.79
N GLU A 5 49.60 -20.41 -2.66
CA GLU A 5 48.75 -20.22 -1.47
C GLU A 5 47.39 -20.93 -1.41
N GLU A 6 47.21 -21.79 -0.40
CA GLU A 6 45.93 -21.96 0.29
C GLU A 6 46.08 -21.38 1.71
N HIS A 7 45.35 -20.28 1.93
CA HIS A 7 45.10 -19.65 3.21
C HIS A 7 44.25 -20.56 4.08
N GLU A 8 44.83 -21.03 5.19
CA GLU A 8 44.12 -21.81 6.20
C GLU A 8 43.35 -20.89 7.17
N GLU A 9 42.14 -21.34 7.46
CA GLU A 9 41.00 -20.65 8.05
C GLU A 9 41.22 -20.24 9.52
N HIS A 10 41.26 -18.92 9.75
CA HIS A 10 41.40 -18.33 11.08
C HIS A 10 40.06 -18.31 11.84
N ARG A 11 39.64 -19.46 12.39
CA ARG A 11 38.48 -19.53 13.30
C ARG A 11 38.90 -19.23 14.75
N GLY A 12 39.21 -17.97 15.01
CA GLY A 12 39.47 -17.41 16.34
C GLY A 12 38.16 -17.10 17.08
N LYS A 13 37.90 -17.83 18.15
CA LYS A 13 36.87 -17.57 19.17
C LYS A 13 37.32 -16.41 20.09
N PRO A 14 36.49 -15.40 20.38
CA PRO A 14 36.71 -14.52 21.52
C PRO A 14 35.82 -14.86 22.74
N ALA A 15 36.38 -14.47 23.89
CA ALA A 15 36.10 -14.80 25.28
C ALA A 15 34.84 -14.11 25.90
N PRO A 16 34.39 -14.53 27.11
CA PRO A 16 33.20 -14.00 27.76
C PRO A 16 33.46 -12.67 28.49
N MET A 17 32.48 -11.76 28.45
CA MET A 17 32.44 -10.58 29.33
C MET A 17 31.22 -10.67 30.26
N SER A 18 31.50 -10.80 31.56
CA SER A 18 30.56 -10.56 32.64
C SER A 18 30.52 -9.05 32.93
N THR A 19 29.34 -8.46 33.06
CA THR A 19 29.13 -7.25 33.87
C THR A 19 27.69 -7.19 34.38
N GLU A 20 27.54 -7.63 35.63
CA GLU A 20 26.81 -6.95 36.71
C GLU A 20 25.44 -6.33 36.38
N HIS A 21 24.39 -7.13 36.57
CA HIS A 21 23.11 -6.65 37.08
C HIS A 21 23.25 -6.42 38.59
N ASP A 22 23.27 -5.17 39.06
CA ASP A 22 22.32 -4.72 40.10
C ASP A 22 22.43 -3.22 40.40
N THR A 23 21.30 -2.65 40.83
CA THR A 23 21.13 -1.40 41.59
C THR A 23 21.21 -0.06 40.83
N LEU A 24 20.04 0.60 40.68
CA LEU A 24 19.65 1.77 41.48
C LEU A 24 18.40 2.43 40.89
N ALA A 25 17.27 2.09 41.49
CA ALA A 25 16.06 2.91 41.49
C ALA A 25 16.37 4.28 42.11
N ARG A 26 16.20 5.37 41.37
CA ARG A 26 15.96 6.71 41.93
C ARG A 26 15.22 7.60 40.94
N ALA A 27 13.94 7.81 41.27
CA ALA A 27 13.14 9.02 41.12
C ALA A 27 13.30 9.85 39.83
N ASN A 28 12.32 9.72 38.93
CA ASN A 28 11.92 10.85 38.10
C ASN A 28 10.40 11.06 38.21
N ARG A 29 10.01 12.16 38.88
CA ARG A 29 8.62 12.58 39.03
C ARG A 29 8.15 13.16 37.70
N VAL A 30 7.16 12.52 37.09
CA VAL A 30 6.44 13.05 35.91
C VAL A 30 5.57 14.23 36.38
N PRO A 31 5.68 15.44 35.80
CA PRO A 31 4.71 16.50 36.04
C PRO A 31 3.42 16.19 35.30
N LEU A 32 2.28 16.26 35.99
CA LEU A 32 0.95 16.21 35.38
C LEU A 32 0.75 17.45 34.50
N PRO A 33 0.36 17.33 33.22
CA PRO A 33 -0.04 18.49 32.45
C PRO A 33 -1.35 19.06 33.00
N GLY A 34 -1.30 20.33 33.43
CA GLY A 34 -2.46 21.09 33.84
C GLY A 34 -3.49 21.14 32.72
N ARG A 35 -4.73 20.74 33.04
CA ARG A 35 -5.89 20.87 32.16
C ARG A 35 -6.22 22.35 32.01
N ALA A 36 -5.62 23.00 31.02
CA ALA A 36 -6.05 24.31 30.58
C ALA A 36 -7.48 24.20 30.06
N ALA A 37 -8.39 25.00 30.63
CA ALA A 37 -9.74 25.14 30.12
C ALA A 37 -9.68 25.74 28.70
N PRO A 38 -10.46 25.20 27.74
CA PRO A 38 -10.46 25.73 26.38
C PRO A 38 -10.97 27.17 26.37
N ARG A 39 -10.20 28.05 25.73
CA ARG A 39 -10.61 29.44 25.49
C ARG A 39 -11.70 29.44 24.42
N PRO A 40 -12.81 30.18 24.59
CA PRO A 40 -13.81 30.33 23.55
C PRO A 40 -13.22 31.20 22.43
N GLY A 41 -12.83 30.59 21.32
CA GLY A 41 -12.24 31.30 20.17
C GLY A 41 -11.46 30.45 19.19
N ASP A 42 -11.03 29.24 19.58
CA ASP A 42 -10.48 28.28 18.62
C ASP A 42 -11.65 27.62 17.90
N GLY A 43 -12.01 28.21 16.76
CA GLY A 43 -13.00 27.66 15.85
C GLY A 43 -12.73 26.17 15.68
N LEU A 44 -13.75 25.36 15.95
CA LEU A 44 -13.80 24.02 15.41
C LEU A 44 -13.41 24.16 13.94
N ARG A 45 -12.24 23.64 13.57
CA ARG A 45 -12.04 23.18 12.22
C ARG A 45 -13.13 22.14 12.07
N THR A 46 -14.28 22.56 11.53
CA THR A 46 -15.27 21.65 11.00
C THR A 46 -14.48 20.67 10.20
N GLU A 47 -14.43 19.44 10.71
CA GLU A 47 -13.98 18.26 10.00
C GLU A 47 -14.67 18.34 8.65
N ALA A 48 -13.92 18.83 7.67
CA ALA A 48 -14.47 19.19 6.38
C ALA A 48 -15.13 17.92 5.86
N ASP A 49 -16.40 18.03 5.50
CA ASP A 49 -17.15 16.93 4.88
C ASP A 49 -16.20 16.30 3.84
N PRO A 50 -15.86 15.00 3.97
CA PRO A 50 -14.78 14.42 3.17
C PRO A 50 -15.07 14.73 1.71
N ALA A 51 -14.11 15.41 1.06
CA ALA A 51 -14.26 15.85 -0.31
C ALA A 51 -14.74 14.68 -1.18
N PRO A 52 -15.65 14.92 -2.15
CA PRO A 52 -16.22 13.85 -2.94
C PRO A 52 -15.11 13.04 -3.62
N CYS A 53 -15.19 11.71 -3.48
CA CYS A 53 -14.21 10.82 -4.07
C CYS A 53 -14.41 10.72 -5.59
N THR A 54 -13.35 10.99 -6.35
CA THR A 54 -13.30 10.84 -7.82
C THR A 54 -12.38 9.68 -8.20
N THR A 55 -12.72 8.98 -9.28
CA THR A 55 -11.94 7.82 -9.76
C THR A 55 -11.32 8.11 -11.13
N GLU A 56 -10.08 7.68 -11.35
CA GLU A 56 -9.33 7.90 -12.59
C GLU A 56 -8.57 6.63 -12.99
N TRP A 57 -8.51 6.34 -14.29
CA TRP A 57 -7.66 5.28 -14.83
C TRP A 57 -6.35 5.86 -15.35
N ILE A 58 -5.25 5.37 -14.81
CA ILE A 58 -3.90 5.68 -15.27
C ILE A 58 -3.43 4.55 -16.16
N THR A 59 -3.24 4.88 -17.44
CA THR A 59 -2.84 3.91 -18.48
C THR A 59 -1.45 4.17 -19.03
N GLU A 60 -0.90 5.36 -18.78
CA GLU A 60 0.41 5.75 -19.26
C GLU A 60 1.49 5.47 -18.20
N PRO A 61 2.58 4.75 -18.55
CA PRO A 61 3.65 4.46 -17.61
C PRO A 61 4.27 5.72 -16.98
N GLY A 62 4.38 6.81 -17.76
CA GLY A 62 4.88 8.10 -17.26
C GLY A 62 3.96 8.71 -16.20
N ALA A 63 2.64 8.66 -16.40
CA ALA A 63 1.67 9.13 -15.42
C ALA A 63 1.68 8.26 -14.16
N PHE A 64 1.87 6.94 -14.30
CA PHE A 64 2.05 6.05 -13.17
C PHE A 64 3.32 6.36 -12.37
N ALA A 65 4.43 6.67 -13.04
CA ALA A 65 5.67 7.08 -12.37
C ALA A 65 5.49 8.35 -11.52
N LEU A 66 4.72 9.33 -12.01
CA LEU A 66 4.42 10.58 -11.28
C LEU A 66 3.61 10.35 -9.99
N LEU A 67 2.92 9.22 -9.85
CA LEU A 67 2.19 8.89 -8.62
C LEU A 67 3.09 8.47 -7.46
N ALA A 68 4.38 8.23 -7.67
CA ALA A 68 5.28 7.68 -6.65
C ALA A 68 5.19 8.37 -5.26
N PRO A 69 5.18 9.71 -5.16
CA PRO A 69 5.10 10.39 -3.86
C PRO A 69 3.74 10.20 -3.18
N ALA A 70 2.65 10.23 -3.94
CA ALA A 70 1.29 10.06 -3.41
C ALA A 70 1.03 8.60 -3.02
N TRP A 71 1.51 7.67 -3.84
CA TRP A 71 1.41 6.24 -3.60
C TRP A 71 2.15 5.83 -2.33
N ARG A 72 3.37 6.35 -2.10
CA ARG A 72 4.13 6.06 -0.87
C ARG A 72 3.36 6.48 0.39
N ARG A 73 2.65 7.61 0.35
CA ARG A 73 1.78 8.04 1.46
C ARG A 73 0.60 7.10 1.65
N LEU A 74 -0.03 6.68 0.55
CA LEU A 74 -1.14 5.73 0.58
C LEU A 74 -0.71 4.37 1.15
N THR A 75 0.43 3.83 0.71
CA THR A 75 0.99 2.58 1.24
C THR A 75 1.25 2.68 2.74
N ALA A 76 1.79 3.81 3.24
CA ALA A 76 2.00 4.02 4.67
C ALA A 76 0.69 4.18 5.47
N ALA A 77 -0.39 4.65 4.84
CA ALA A 77 -1.70 4.86 5.44
C ALA A 77 -2.64 3.63 5.33
N CYS A 78 -2.20 2.58 4.65
CA CYS A 78 -2.95 1.35 4.42
C CYS A 78 -2.42 0.25 5.36
N PRO A 79 -3.16 -0.16 6.40
CA PRO A 79 -2.67 -1.11 7.40
C PRO A 79 -2.34 -2.50 6.84
N SER A 80 -3.03 -2.92 5.77
CA SER A 80 -2.83 -4.20 5.10
C SER A 80 -1.72 -4.16 4.04
N ALA A 81 -1.09 -2.99 3.82
CA ALA A 81 -0.13 -2.84 2.74
C ALA A 81 1.11 -3.71 2.93
N THR A 82 1.50 -4.37 1.85
CA THR A 82 2.71 -5.19 1.73
C THR A 82 3.75 -4.45 0.89
N PRO A 83 5.05 -4.77 1.03
CA PRO A 83 6.09 -4.21 0.17
C PRO A 83 5.84 -4.44 -1.34
N PHE A 84 5.13 -5.51 -1.71
CA PHE A 84 4.77 -5.82 -3.10
C PHE A 84 3.76 -4.83 -3.69
N GLN A 85 3.05 -4.08 -2.86
CA GLN A 85 2.15 -3.02 -3.31
C GLN A 85 2.84 -1.65 -3.32
N SER A 86 4.14 -1.58 -3.01
CA SER A 86 4.89 -0.33 -3.10
C SER A 86 5.03 0.10 -4.56
N HIS A 87 5.00 1.42 -4.77
CA HIS A 87 5.18 1.99 -6.12
C HIS A 87 6.51 1.57 -6.75
N ALA A 88 7.58 1.55 -5.97
CA ALA A 88 8.91 1.16 -6.45
C ALA A 88 8.91 -0.28 -6.98
N TRP A 89 8.30 -1.22 -6.24
CA TRP A 89 8.18 -2.61 -6.68
C TRP A 89 7.33 -2.72 -7.96
N LEU A 90 6.12 -2.13 -7.95
CA LEU A 90 5.19 -2.20 -9.07
C LEU A 90 5.75 -1.53 -10.33
N SER A 91 6.47 -0.41 -10.19
CA SER A 91 7.12 0.28 -11.30
C SER A 91 8.25 -0.55 -11.89
N SER A 92 9.11 -1.14 -11.06
CA SER A 92 10.18 -2.02 -11.53
C SER A 92 9.60 -3.26 -12.22
N TRP A 93 8.57 -3.87 -11.64
CA TRP A 93 7.88 -5.01 -12.24
C TRP A 93 7.27 -4.64 -13.60
N TRP A 94 6.59 -3.50 -13.69
CA TRP A 94 6.01 -3.04 -14.95
C TRP A 94 7.07 -2.78 -16.03
N GLN A 95 8.22 -2.22 -15.67
CA GLN A 95 9.32 -2.00 -16.61
C GLN A 95 9.92 -3.30 -17.14
N SER A 96 9.96 -4.36 -16.32
CA SER A 96 10.55 -5.65 -16.69
C SER A 96 9.57 -6.60 -17.38
N TYR A 97 8.29 -6.60 -16.98
CA TYR A 97 7.30 -7.61 -17.37
C TYR A 97 6.03 -7.03 -18.01
N GLY A 98 5.83 -5.72 -17.91
CA GLY A 98 4.68 -5.04 -18.47
C GLY A 98 4.71 -5.01 -20.00
N THR A 99 3.53 -5.12 -20.61
CA THR A 99 3.36 -4.90 -22.05
C THR A 99 2.86 -3.47 -22.29
N PRO A 100 3.53 -2.65 -23.12
CA PRO A 100 3.07 -1.30 -23.43
C PRO A 100 1.60 -1.30 -23.91
N GLY A 101 0.79 -0.41 -23.34
CA GLY A 101 -0.64 -0.29 -23.64
C GLY A 101 -1.58 -1.08 -22.72
N ASP A 102 -1.06 -1.99 -21.89
CA ASP A 102 -1.86 -2.83 -21.00
C ASP A 102 -1.97 -2.33 -19.57
N LEU A 103 -1.26 -1.27 -19.20
CA LEU A 103 -1.29 -0.69 -17.85
C LEU A 103 -2.69 -0.17 -17.53
N ARG A 104 -3.30 -0.59 -16.42
CA ARG A 104 -4.62 -0.14 -15.99
C ARG A 104 -4.62 0.09 -14.49
N VAL A 105 -4.02 1.19 -14.04
CA VAL A 105 -4.00 1.52 -12.61
C VAL A 105 -5.21 2.39 -12.29
N LEU A 106 -6.14 1.87 -11.48
CA LEU A 106 -7.29 2.63 -11.03
C LEU A 106 -6.92 3.37 -9.75
N VAL A 107 -7.14 4.68 -9.71
CA VAL A 107 -6.90 5.51 -8.53
C VAL A 107 -8.17 6.19 -8.06
N VAL A 108 -8.26 6.42 -6.75
CA VAL A 108 -9.33 7.19 -6.12
C VAL A 108 -8.72 8.37 -5.40
N ARG A 109 -9.23 9.57 -5.68
CA ARG A 109 -8.83 10.82 -5.05
C ARG A 109 -9.96 11.42 -4.25
N SER A 110 -9.64 11.99 -3.10
CA SER A 110 -10.51 12.86 -2.31
C SER A 110 -9.87 14.25 -2.34
N GLY A 111 -10.36 15.13 -3.22
CA GLY A 111 -9.66 16.37 -3.55
C GLY A 111 -8.31 16.10 -4.24
N ASP A 112 -7.22 16.63 -3.69
CA ASP A 112 -5.86 16.42 -4.18
C ASP A 112 -5.20 15.13 -3.66
N ARG A 113 -5.79 14.51 -2.64
CA ARG A 113 -5.23 13.36 -1.94
C ARG A 113 -5.61 12.04 -2.60
N LEU A 114 -4.61 11.21 -2.85
CA LEU A 114 -4.81 9.81 -3.25
C LEU A 114 -5.24 9.00 -2.01
N VAL A 115 -6.44 8.43 -2.06
CA VAL A 115 -7.06 7.70 -0.93
C VAL A 115 -7.31 6.22 -1.24
N ALA A 116 -7.25 5.80 -2.50
CA ALA A 116 -7.23 4.39 -2.87
C ALA A 116 -6.50 4.17 -4.19
N ALA A 117 -5.97 2.97 -4.40
CA ALA A 117 -5.43 2.54 -5.68
C ALA A 117 -5.57 1.03 -5.87
N ALA A 118 -5.96 0.61 -7.08
CA ALA A 118 -5.91 -0.76 -7.53
C ALA A 118 -4.90 -0.86 -8.69
N PRO A 119 -3.70 -1.43 -8.46
CA PRO A 119 -2.71 -1.60 -9.49
C PRO A 119 -3.11 -2.79 -10.38
N LEU A 120 -3.75 -2.53 -11.51
CA LEU A 120 -4.15 -3.57 -12.47
C LEU A 120 -3.40 -3.43 -13.80
N MET A 121 -3.46 -4.50 -14.59
CA MET A 121 -3.08 -4.55 -15.99
C MET A 121 -4.03 -5.43 -16.77
N ARG A 122 -4.06 -5.27 -18.09
CA ARG A 122 -4.76 -6.21 -18.97
C ARG A 122 -3.98 -7.51 -19.04
N ALA A 123 -4.72 -8.63 -18.96
CA ALA A 123 -4.17 -9.95 -19.22
C ALA A 123 -4.56 -10.42 -20.63
N PRO A 124 -3.65 -11.08 -21.36
CA PRO A 124 -3.98 -11.70 -22.63
C PRO A 124 -4.93 -12.88 -22.42
N GLY A 125 -5.90 -13.05 -23.32
CA GLY A 125 -6.88 -14.14 -23.24
C GLY A 125 -8.01 -13.97 -24.24
N PRO A 126 -8.89 -14.99 -24.35
CA PRO A 126 -10.05 -14.94 -25.24
C PRO A 126 -11.10 -13.91 -24.81
N LEU A 127 -11.09 -13.51 -23.53
CA LEU A 127 -11.95 -12.49 -22.96
C LEU A 127 -11.09 -11.36 -22.37
N PRO A 128 -11.56 -10.10 -22.42
CA PRO A 128 -10.87 -9.01 -21.74
C PRO A 128 -10.79 -9.28 -20.24
N ALA A 129 -9.59 -9.24 -19.67
CA ALA A 129 -9.36 -9.46 -18.24
C ALA A 129 -8.44 -8.39 -17.66
N LEU A 130 -8.72 -7.99 -16.42
CA LEU A 130 -7.89 -7.11 -15.59
C LEU A 130 -7.37 -7.93 -14.40
N VAL A 131 -6.05 -8.03 -14.30
CA VAL A 131 -5.34 -8.74 -13.24
C VAL A 131 -4.50 -7.76 -12.42
N LEU A 132 -4.16 -8.12 -11.17
CA LEU A 132 -3.23 -7.33 -10.36
C LEU A 132 -1.83 -7.31 -10.98
N LEU A 133 -1.23 -6.12 -11.02
CA LEU A 133 0.20 -5.94 -11.31
C LEU A 133 1.02 -6.74 -10.29
N GLY A 134 2.05 -7.45 -10.77
CA GLY A 134 2.85 -8.34 -9.92
C GLY A 134 2.33 -9.79 -9.84
N GLY A 135 1.22 -10.12 -10.52
CA GLY A 135 0.71 -11.49 -10.59
C GLY A 135 1.72 -12.49 -11.17
N GLY A 136 1.77 -13.69 -10.60
CA GLY A 136 2.67 -14.78 -11.02
C GLY A 136 4.08 -14.73 -10.41
N ILE A 137 4.46 -13.63 -9.75
CA ILE A 137 5.76 -13.47 -9.06
C ILE A 137 5.57 -12.99 -7.61
N SER A 138 4.50 -12.25 -7.32
CA SER A 138 4.21 -11.76 -5.96
C SER A 138 3.26 -12.72 -5.25
N ASP A 139 3.64 -13.16 -4.05
CA ASP A 139 2.83 -14.07 -3.21
C ASP A 139 1.55 -13.43 -2.69
N PHE A 140 1.45 -12.08 -2.74
CA PHE A 140 0.28 -11.33 -2.26
C PHE A 140 0.04 -10.11 -3.13
N GLY A 141 -1.15 -10.02 -3.73
CA GLY A 141 -1.64 -8.86 -4.45
C GLY A 141 -2.92 -8.36 -3.79
N ASP A 142 -3.07 -7.06 -3.60
CA ASP A 142 -4.29 -6.47 -3.04
C ASP A 142 -4.39 -4.98 -3.44
N VAL A 143 -5.56 -4.38 -3.29
CA VAL A 143 -5.75 -2.94 -3.46
C VAL A 143 -5.19 -2.17 -2.26
N LEU A 144 -4.93 -0.89 -2.42
CA LEU A 144 -4.56 0.01 -1.33
C LEU A 144 -5.73 0.93 -1.01
N VAL A 145 -6.07 1.04 0.27
CA VAL A 145 -7.12 1.94 0.76
C VAL A 145 -6.60 2.68 2.00
N ASP A 146 -6.70 4.00 1.98
CA ASP A 146 -6.37 4.85 3.13
C ASP A 146 -7.38 4.57 4.27
N ALA A 147 -6.88 4.14 5.43
CA ALA A 147 -7.73 3.77 6.56
C ALA A 147 -8.64 4.91 7.04
N ALA A 148 -8.16 6.17 6.97
CA ALA A 148 -8.96 7.33 7.38
C ALA A 148 -10.12 7.62 6.42
N HIS A 149 -10.07 7.09 5.19
CA HIS A 149 -11.08 7.28 4.16
C HIS A 149 -11.71 5.96 3.70
N ALA A 150 -11.57 4.88 4.49
CA ALA A 150 -11.85 3.51 4.06
C ALA A 150 -13.25 3.35 3.45
N GLY A 151 -14.29 3.92 4.08
CA GLY A 151 -15.67 3.84 3.57
C GLY A 151 -15.87 4.50 2.20
N PRO A 152 -15.70 5.84 2.08
CA PRO A 152 -15.84 6.54 0.81
C PRO A 152 -14.90 6.02 -0.29
N ALA A 153 -13.64 5.74 0.05
CA ALA A 153 -12.63 5.27 -0.88
C ALA A 153 -12.95 3.86 -1.41
N ALA A 154 -13.31 2.92 -0.54
CA ALA A 154 -13.71 1.57 -0.96
C ALA A 154 -15.00 1.60 -1.80
N ARG A 155 -15.99 2.43 -1.46
CA ARG A 155 -17.20 2.60 -2.28
C ARG A 155 -16.88 3.08 -3.69
N ALA A 156 -16.08 4.12 -3.81
CA ALA A 156 -15.70 4.68 -5.11
C ALA A 156 -14.89 3.66 -5.94
N LEU A 157 -13.92 2.99 -5.31
CA LEU A 157 -13.10 1.97 -5.95
C LEU A 157 -13.96 0.77 -6.40
N ALA A 158 -14.86 0.28 -5.55
CA ALA A 158 -15.79 -0.81 -5.89
C ALA A 158 -16.74 -0.42 -7.03
N ALA A 159 -17.29 0.79 -7.02
CA ALA A 159 -18.16 1.26 -8.08
C ALA A 159 -17.44 1.34 -9.45
N ALA A 160 -16.20 1.84 -9.46
CA ALA A 160 -15.39 1.92 -10.67
C ALA A 160 -14.98 0.53 -11.18
N LEU A 161 -14.56 -0.38 -10.30
CA LEU A 161 -14.29 -1.77 -10.65
C LEU A 161 -15.54 -2.48 -11.18
N ARG A 162 -16.71 -2.30 -10.55
CA ARG A 162 -17.98 -2.84 -11.07
C ARG A 162 -18.30 -2.35 -12.47
N ARG A 163 -18.00 -1.10 -12.79
CA ARG A 163 -18.22 -0.55 -14.13
C ARG A 163 -17.29 -1.21 -15.15
N ALA A 164 -16.03 -1.45 -14.79
CA ALA A 164 -15.09 -2.20 -15.63
C ALA A 164 -15.47 -3.69 -15.76
N ALA A 165 -16.03 -4.29 -14.70
CA ALA A 165 -16.50 -5.67 -14.68
C ALA A 165 -17.63 -5.96 -15.68
N ARG A 166 -18.30 -4.92 -16.21
CA ARG A 166 -19.33 -5.07 -17.26
C ARG A 166 -18.74 -5.48 -18.61
N THR A 167 -17.46 -5.23 -18.83
CA THR A 167 -16.79 -5.44 -20.11
C THR A 167 -15.51 -6.28 -19.98
N SER A 168 -15.10 -6.62 -18.76
CA SER A 168 -13.85 -7.34 -18.51
C SER A 168 -13.96 -8.16 -17.24
N LEU A 169 -13.37 -9.35 -17.23
CA LEU A 169 -13.19 -10.10 -15.99
C LEU A 169 -12.22 -9.34 -15.08
N ILE A 170 -12.51 -9.25 -13.78
CA ILE A 170 -11.58 -8.70 -12.80
C ILE A 170 -11.11 -9.86 -11.94
N ASP A 171 -9.81 -10.14 -12.01
CA ASP A 171 -9.20 -11.30 -11.38
C ASP A 171 -8.16 -10.83 -10.36
N LEU A 172 -8.60 -10.82 -9.10
CA LEU A 172 -7.80 -10.44 -7.94
C LEU A 172 -7.37 -11.73 -7.22
N ARG A 173 -6.26 -12.32 -7.66
CA ARG A 173 -5.68 -13.53 -7.05
C ARG A 173 -4.70 -13.17 -5.94
N GLU A 174 -4.40 -14.15 -5.09
CA GLU A 174 -3.43 -14.02 -4.00
C GLU A 174 -3.81 -12.98 -2.92
N LEU A 175 -5.11 -12.88 -2.63
CA LEU A 175 -5.62 -12.05 -1.54
C LEU A 175 -5.33 -12.70 -0.19
N ARG A 176 -4.72 -11.96 0.75
CA ARG A 176 -4.62 -12.40 2.16
C ARG A 176 -5.90 -12.15 2.94
N PRO A 177 -6.17 -12.94 3.99
CA PRO A 177 -7.11 -12.54 5.04
C PRO A 177 -6.74 -11.15 5.58
N GLY A 178 -7.71 -10.23 5.65
CA GLY A 178 -7.52 -8.83 6.04
C GLY A 178 -7.04 -7.91 4.91
N ALA A 179 -7.09 -8.37 3.66
CA ALA A 179 -6.85 -7.55 2.47
C ALA A 179 -7.85 -6.37 2.40
N ALA A 180 -7.39 -5.22 1.92
CA ALA A 180 -8.25 -4.07 1.65
C ALA A 180 -9.33 -4.37 0.58
N THR A 181 -9.12 -5.40 -0.23
CA THR A 181 -10.15 -5.96 -1.13
C THR A 181 -11.38 -6.47 -0.38
N GLU A 182 -11.26 -6.89 0.88
CA GLU A 182 -12.43 -7.24 1.70
C GLU A 182 -13.36 -6.03 1.93
N LEU A 183 -12.79 -4.83 2.04
CA LEU A 183 -13.57 -3.58 2.12
C LEU A 183 -14.33 -3.31 0.81
N LEU A 184 -13.79 -3.73 -0.33
CA LEU A 184 -14.49 -3.65 -1.62
C LEU A 184 -15.68 -4.59 -1.67
N LEU A 185 -15.52 -5.83 -1.20
CA LEU A 185 -16.58 -6.84 -1.18
C LEU A 185 -17.80 -6.38 -0.38
N ALA A 186 -17.59 -5.72 0.78
CA ALA A 186 -18.68 -5.15 1.58
C ALA A 186 -19.54 -4.12 0.81
N HIS A 187 -18.97 -3.49 -0.21
CA HIS A 187 -19.64 -2.49 -1.06
C HIS A 187 -20.00 -3.03 -2.45
N TRP A 188 -19.64 -4.29 -2.74
CA TRP A 188 -19.92 -4.96 -3.99
C TRP A 188 -21.37 -5.46 -3.99
N ARG A 189 -22.26 -4.68 -4.59
CA ARG A 189 -23.67 -5.09 -4.78
C ARG A 189 -23.88 -5.73 -6.16
N GLY A 190 -23.93 -7.07 -6.18
CA GLY A 190 -24.43 -7.95 -7.27
C GLY A 190 -23.64 -9.26 -7.35
N LEU A 191 -24.18 -10.43 -7.71
CA LEU A 191 -25.54 -10.98 -7.91
C LEU A 191 -25.56 -12.25 -7.01
N VAL A 192 -26.54 -12.38 -6.12
CA VAL A 192 -26.98 -13.70 -5.65
C VAL A 192 -28.14 -14.09 -6.54
#